data_AF-A0A9D7AEQ3-F1
#
_entry.id   AF-A0A9D7AEQ3-F1
#
_cell.length_a   1.000
_cell.length_b   1.000
_cell.length_c   1.000
_cell.angle_alpha   90.00
_cell.angle_beta   90.00
_cell.angle_gamma   90.00
#
_symmetry.space_group_name_H-M   'P 1'
#
loop_
_entity.id
_entity.type
_entity.pdbx_description
1 polymer ?
#
loop_
_entity_poly.entity_id
_entity_poly.type
_entity_poly.pdbx_seq_one_letter_code
_entity_poly.pdbx_strand_id
1 'polypeptide(L)'
;MLKLAFLIWCYSLILLGCNSFAQSTPETVELAKNIPIADVHMHTYSRGGPSSAAFLEQMDKNNVRWGGAVGDYRSDVADKLKERYIPAVGQIEFMEIFFSRGAAALTDEENWTFKRLYQNADEQFANGTIKGFGELHTDNHSSGPQNIRRTIRTDNPAIRRMYSIANKHNGFIQIHSQQDETFTADILRLSADFPNSITVLSHCLPAAQPRDLANLFSQRKNIVCEMSATGS
;
A
#
# COMPACT_ATOMS: atom_id res chain seq x y z
N MET A 1 27.92 34.38 48.10
CA MET A 1 26.50 34.74 47.89
C MET A 1 26.44 35.71 46.71
N LEU A 2 25.48 35.57 45.79
CA LEU A 2 25.49 36.09 44.40
C LEU A 2 26.46 35.38 43.45
N LYS A 3 26.08 34.19 42.97
CA LYS A 3 26.45 33.67 41.63
C LYS A 3 25.79 32.33 41.29
N LEU A 4 25.08 31.71 42.23
CA LEU A 4 24.41 30.41 42.03
C LEU A 4 22.89 30.48 41.80
N ALA A 5 22.31 31.69 41.78
CA ALA A 5 20.85 31.88 41.65
C ALA A 5 20.38 32.15 40.20
N PHE A 6 21.30 32.35 39.25
CA PHE A 6 20.93 32.76 37.88
C PHE A 6 20.95 31.61 36.85
N LEU A 7 21.51 30.44 37.19
CA LEU A 7 21.54 29.28 36.28
C LEU A 7 20.33 28.35 36.38
N ILE A 8 19.48 28.52 37.40
CA ILE A 8 18.32 27.64 37.63
C ILE A 8 17.06 28.15 36.90
N TRP A 9 17.08 29.37 36.36
CA TRP A 9 15.90 30.01 35.76
C TRP A 9 15.81 29.95 34.22
N CYS A 10 16.69 29.20 33.54
CA CYS A 10 16.61 29.00 32.08
C CYS A 10 16.48 27.52 31.67
N TYR A 11 16.47 26.57 32.60
CA TYR A 11 16.36 25.13 32.30
C TYR A 11 14.97 24.53 32.55
N SER A 12 13.98 25.33 32.96
CA SER A 12 12.61 24.84 33.22
C SER A 12 11.58 25.18 32.12
N LEU A 13 12.02 25.71 30.97
CA LEU A 13 11.12 26.21 29.92
C LEU A 13 11.17 25.45 28.58
N ILE A 14 11.89 24.32 28.50
CA ILE A 14 12.01 23.53 27.26
C ILE A 14 11.67 22.05 27.48
N LEU A 15 10.60 21.75 28.21
CA LEU A 15 10.03 20.39 28.30
C LEU A 15 8.49 20.35 28.17
N LEU A 16 7.90 21.40 27.58
CA LEU A 16 6.53 21.34 27.07
C LEU A 16 6.58 21.26 25.54
N GLY A 17 7.29 20.26 25.04
CA GLY A 17 7.01 19.72 23.71
C GLY A 17 5.66 19.01 23.81
N CYS A 18 4.56 19.76 23.67
CA CYS A 18 3.25 19.19 23.51
C CYS A 18 3.32 18.24 22.31
N ASN A 19 3.30 16.94 22.59
CA ASN A 19 2.76 15.97 21.65
C ASN A 19 1.27 16.30 21.51
N SER A 20 0.97 17.29 20.68
CA SER A 20 -0.40 17.59 20.25
C SER A 20 -0.86 16.45 19.35
N PHE A 21 -1.18 15.32 19.96
CA PHE A 21 -2.15 14.42 19.35
C PHE A 21 -3.44 15.24 19.22
N ALA A 22 -4.02 15.25 18.03
CA ALA A 22 -5.32 15.86 17.82
C ALA A 22 -6.31 15.21 18.82
N GLN A 23 -6.72 15.96 19.84
CA GLN A 23 -7.74 15.48 20.77
C GLN A 23 -9.06 15.43 20.02
N SER A 24 -9.73 14.29 20.09
CA SER A 24 -11.06 14.15 19.54
C SER A 24 -12.00 15.13 20.25
N THR A 25 -12.66 15.97 19.47
CA THR A 25 -13.80 16.77 19.94
C THR A 25 -15.09 15.98 19.77
N PRO A 26 -16.17 16.29 20.52
CA PRO A 26 -17.48 15.66 20.31
C PRO A 26 -17.94 15.71 18.84
N GLU A 27 -17.66 16.80 18.14
CA GLU A 27 -17.96 16.97 16.72
C GLU A 27 -17.16 16.00 15.85
N THR A 28 -15.86 15.83 16.10
CA THR A 28 -15.04 14.85 15.35
C THR A 28 -15.46 13.41 15.62
N VAL A 29 -15.90 13.10 16.85
CA VAL A 29 -16.44 11.77 17.21
C VAL A 29 -17.76 11.51 16.48
N GLU A 30 -18.65 12.50 16.44
CA GLU A 30 -19.92 12.36 15.74
C GLU A 30 -19.75 12.28 14.23
N LEU A 31 -18.81 13.05 13.67
CA LEU A 31 -18.43 12.98 12.27
C LEU A 31 -17.86 11.60 11.91
N ALA A 32 -16.98 11.03 12.75
CA ALA A 32 -16.36 9.72 12.52
C ALA A 32 -17.37 8.57 12.41
N LYS A 33 -18.55 8.69 13.05
CA LYS A 33 -19.64 7.70 12.89
C LYS A 33 -20.26 7.72 11.49
N ASN A 34 -20.16 8.83 10.79
CA ASN A 34 -20.84 9.07 9.51
C ASN A 34 -19.90 9.06 8.30
N ILE A 35 -18.59 9.22 8.52
CA ILE A 35 -17.59 9.10 7.44
C ILE A 35 -17.32 7.61 7.19
N PRO A 36 -17.61 7.09 5.98
CA PRO A 36 -17.24 5.73 5.64
C PRO A 36 -15.72 5.61 5.52
N ILE A 37 -15.16 4.57 6.14
CA ILE A 37 -13.73 4.26 6.04
C ILE A 37 -13.53 3.21 4.94
N ALA A 38 -12.54 3.42 4.09
CA ALA A 38 -12.01 2.39 3.19
C ALA A 38 -10.63 1.97 3.69
N ASP A 39 -10.52 0.74 4.18
CA ASP A 39 -9.23 0.12 4.50
C ASP A 39 -8.62 -0.48 3.22
N VAL A 40 -7.82 0.33 2.54
CA VAL A 40 -7.13 -0.04 1.29
C VAL A 40 -5.81 -0.78 1.54
N HIS A 41 -5.58 -1.28 2.75
CA HIS A 41 -4.43 -2.11 3.09
C HIS A 41 -4.82 -3.21 4.08
N MET A 42 -5.82 -4.02 3.71
CA MET A 42 -6.29 -5.14 4.52
C MET A 42 -5.83 -6.46 3.89
N HIS A 43 -4.80 -7.10 4.47
CA HIS A 43 -4.29 -8.36 3.97
C HIS A 43 -5.29 -9.51 4.12
N THR A 44 -5.73 -10.07 2.99
CA THR A 44 -6.61 -11.25 2.95
C THR A 44 -5.84 -12.56 2.77
N TYR A 45 -4.88 -12.86 3.65
CA TYR A 45 -4.13 -14.12 3.57
C TYR A 45 -5.03 -15.35 3.79
N SER A 46 -4.86 -16.37 2.95
CA SER A 46 -5.58 -17.64 3.03
C SER A 46 -5.03 -18.53 4.15
N ARG A 47 -3.70 -18.49 4.35
CA ARG A 47 -3.02 -19.25 5.39
C ARG A 47 -2.62 -18.36 6.55
N GLY A 48 -3.09 -18.70 7.75
CA GLY A 48 -2.78 -17.94 8.97
C GLY A 48 -3.48 -16.59 9.08
N GLY A 49 -4.32 -16.23 8.10
CA GLY A 49 -5.15 -15.03 8.14
C GLY A 49 -6.52 -15.25 8.81
N PRO A 50 -7.29 -14.17 9.03
CA PRO A 50 -8.65 -14.25 9.56
C PRO A 50 -9.61 -15.05 8.66
N SER A 51 -10.69 -15.56 9.26
CA SER A 51 -11.81 -16.11 8.50
C SER A 51 -12.59 -14.97 7.81
N SER A 52 -13.34 -15.28 6.75
CA SER A 52 -14.22 -14.30 6.10
C SER A 52 -15.25 -13.70 7.06
N ALA A 53 -15.75 -14.49 8.02
CA ALA A 53 -16.63 -14.00 9.08
C ALA A 53 -15.93 -13.00 10.02
N ALA A 54 -14.68 -13.26 10.39
CA ALA A 54 -13.91 -12.35 11.23
C ALA A 54 -13.61 -11.02 10.53
N PHE A 55 -13.34 -11.04 9.22
CA PHE A 55 -13.21 -9.80 8.44
C PHE A 55 -14.50 -8.95 8.51
N LEU A 56 -15.67 -9.57 8.26
CA LEU A 56 -16.95 -8.86 8.35
C LEU A 56 -17.18 -8.26 9.75
N GLU A 57 -16.96 -9.06 10.79
CA GLU A 57 -17.11 -8.63 12.18
C GLU A 57 -16.21 -7.42 12.52
N GLN A 58 -14.94 -7.48 12.15
CA GLN A 58 -14.00 -6.37 12.39
C GLN A 58 -14.37 -5.13 11.59
N MET A 59 -14.79 -5.29 10.33
CA MET A 59 -15.21 -4.15 9.52
C MET A 59 -16.46 -3.49 10.11
N ASP A 60 -17.46 -4.27 10.54
CA ASP A 60 -18.68 -3.75 11.15
C ASP A 60 -18.40 -3.05 12.49
N LYS A 61 -17.56 -3.66 13.32
CA LYS A 61 -17.17 -3.10 14.63
C LYS A 61 -16.47 -1.75 14.50
N ASN A 62 -15.70 -1.53 13.43
CA ASN A 62 -14.88 -0.34 13.23
C ASN A 62 -15.44 0.64 12.19
N ASN A 63 -16.70 0.47 11.75
CA ASN A 63 -17.33 1.29 10.72
C ASN A 63 -16.54 1.34 9.39
N VAL A 64 -15.84 0.26 9.07
CA VAL A 64 -15.11 0.12 7.80
C VAL A 64 -16.08 -0.33 6.72
N ARG A 65 -16.29 0.54 5.75
CA ARG A 65 -17.24 0.29 4.66
C ARG A 65 -16.65 -0.62 3.59
N TRP A 66 -15.39 -0.38 3.21
CA TRP A 66 -14.66 -1.18 2.24
C TRP A 66 -13.31 -1.64 2.80
N GLY A 67 -12.88 -2.85 2.44
CA GLY A 67 -11.61 -3.41 2.90
C GLY A 67 -10.96 -4.28 1.83
N GLY A 68 -9.63 -4.25 1.72
CA GLY A 68 -8.86 -5.21 0.91
C GLY A 68 -7.59 -4.60 0.31
N ALA A 69 -7.45 -4.82 -1.00
CA ALA A 69 -6.41 -4.32 -1.91
C ALA A 69 -5.04 -4.99 -1.84
N VAL A 70 -4.77 -5.81 -0.82
CA VAL A 70 -3.49 -6.53 -0.66
C VAL A 70 -3.68 -7.94 -0.11
N GLY A 71 -2.67 -8.79 -0.25
CA GLY A 71 -2.70 -10.20 0.16
C GLY A 71 -3.20 -11.14 -0.94
N ASP A 72 -3.84 -12.23 -0.53
CA ASP A 72 -4.32 -13.26 -1.46
C ASP A 72 -5.70 -12.87 -2.01
N TYR A 73 -5.96 -13.20 -3.28
CA TYR A 73 -7.34 -13.24 -3.75
C TYR A 73 -8.09 -14.39 -3.05
N ARG A 74 -9.18 -14.05 -2.36
CA ARG A 74 -10.00 -15.00 -1.61
C ARG A 74 -11.48 -14.91 -1.99
N SER A 75 -11.98 -15.94 -2.68
CA SER A 75 -13.39 -16.03 -3.06
C SER A 75 -14.34 -16.07 -1.86
N ASP A 76 -13.95 -16.74 -0.78
CA ASP A 76 -14.79 -16.82 0.43
C ASP A 76 -14.93 -15.46 1.15
N VAL A 77 -13.91 -14.61 1.07
CA VAL A 77 -13.98 -13.22 1.54
C VAL A 77 -14.81 -12.37 0.59
N ALA A 78 -14.65 -12.54 -0.72
CA ALA A 78 -15.47 -11.87 -1.72
C ALA A 78 -16.97 -12.20 -1.56
N ASP A 79 -17.32 -13.46 -1.33
CA ASP A 79 -18.70 -13.89 -1.11
C ASP A 79 -19.30 -13.30 0.17
N LYS A 80 -18.48 -13.22 1.23
CA LYS A 80 -18.91 -12.73 2.55
C LYS A 80 -19.07 -11.22 2.60
N LEU A 81 -18.14 -10.48 2.01
CA LEU A 81 -18.10 -9.01 2.04
C LEU A 81 -18.79 -8.37 0.84
N LYS A 82 -18.95 -9.10 -0.28
CA LYS A 82 -19.57 -8.64 -1.52
C LYS A 82 -18.91 -7.35 -2.01
N GLU A 83 -19.71 -6.32 -2.29
CA GLU A 83 -19.26 -5.00 -2.75
C GLU A 83 -18.37 -4.25 -1.73
N ARG A 84 -18.26 -4.73 -0.49
CA ARG A 84 -17.35 -4.17 0.52
C ARG A 84 -15.92 -4.67 0.38
N TYR A 85 -15.67 -5.69 -0.44
CA TYR A 85 -14.32 -6.19 -0.68
C TYR A 85 -13.65 -5.43 -1.83
N ILE A 86 -12.37 -5.11 -1.65
CA ILE A 86 -11.50 -4.60 -2.71
C ILE A 86 -10.55 -5.75 -3.11
N PRO A 87 -10.95 -6.66 -4.01
CA PRO A 87 -10.12 -7.79 -4.41
C PRO A 87 -8.90 -7.36 -5.24
N ALA A 88 -7.74 -7.91 -4.90
CA ALA A 88 -6.49 -7.73 -5.63
C ALA A 88 -5.76 -9.06 -5.84
N VAL A 89 -4.84 -9.08 -6.80
CA VAL A 89 -3.99 -10.23 -7.14
C VAL A 89 -2.53 -9.81 -7.28
N GLY A 90 -1.63 -10.78 -7.43
CA GLY A 90 -0.24 -10.55 -7.81
C GLY A 90 0.75 -10.75 -6.67
N GLN A 91 0.38 -10.52 -5.40
CA GLN A 91 1.32 -10.69 -4.29
C GLN A 91 1.80 -12.14 -4.13
N ILE A 92 0.90 -13.12 -4.23
CA ILE A 92 1.25 -14.54 -4.15
C ILE A 92 2.22 -14.90 -5.27
N GLU A 93 1.91 -14.51 -6.50
CA GLU A 93 2.73 -14.79 -7.68
C GLU A 93 4.10 -14.12 -7.58
N PHE A 94 4.16 -12.88 -7.09
CA PHE A 94 5.41 -12.18 -6.81
C PHE A 94 6.27 -12.96 -5.81
N MET A 95 5.66 -13.44 -4.72
CA MET A 95 6.36 -14.22 -3.70
C MET A 95 6.79 -15.60 -4.20
N GLU A 96 5.96 -16.27 -5.01
CA GLU A 96 6.29 -17.55 -5.66
C GLU A 96 7.55 -17.42 -6.55
N ILE A 97 7.59 -16.38 -7.40
CA ILE A 97 8.75 -16.13 -8.26
C ILE A 97 9.98 -15.79 -7.42
N PHE A 98 9.85 -14.91 -6.43
CA PHE A 98 10.95 -14.52 -5.57
C PHE A 98 11.58 -15.72 -4.84
N PHE A 99 10.77 -16.56 -4.20
CA PHE A 99 11.28 -17.71 -3.45
C PHE A 99 11.83 -18.83 -4.34
N SER A 100 11.34 -18.96 -5.58
CA SER A 100 11.80 -20.01 -6.49
C SER A 100 12.99 -19.61 -7.35
N ARG A 101 13.12 -18.33 -7.73
CA ARG A 101 14.11 -17.85 -8.72
C ARG A 101 14.87 -16.59 -8.31
N GLY A 102 14.58 -16.02 -7.14
CA GLY A 102 15.24 -14.83 -6.62
C GLY A 102 14.71 -13.52 -7.20
N ALA A 103 15.25 -12.40 -6.72
CA ALA A 103 14.77 -11.06 -7.04
C ALA A 103 14.85 -10.71 -8.53
N ALA A 104 15.91 -11.11 -9.24
CA ALA A 104 16.08 -10.80 -10.66
C ALA A 104 14.91 -11.31 -11.53
N ALA A 105 14.34 -12.47 -11.18
CA ALA A 105 13.22 -13.06 -11.90
C ALA A 105 11.90 -12.27 -11.77
N LEU A 106 11.81 -11.33 -10.83
CA LEU A 106 10.65 -10.45 -10.66
C LEU A 106 10.57 -9.35 -11.73
N THR A 107 11.62 -9.20 -12.53
CA THR A 107 11.66 -8.26 -13.67
C THR A 107 11.39 -8.94 -15.02
N ASP A 108 11.33 -10.27 -15.04
CA ASP A 108 11.16 -11.09 -16.23
C ASP A 108 9.66 -11.31 -16.52
N GLU A 109 9.09 -10.49 -17.41
CA GLU A 109 7.68 -10.64 -17.82
C GLU A 109 7.39 -11.96 -18.54
N GLU A 110 8.43 -12.65 -19.03
CA GLU A 110 8.29 -13.93 -19.72
C GLU A 110 8.20 -15.11 -18.76
N ASN A 111 8.39 -14.87 -17.46
CA ASN A 111 8.19 -15.86 -16.41
C ASN A 111 6.78 -16.45 -16.48
N TRP A 112 6.69 -17.78 -16.50
CA TRP A 112 5.42 -18.49 -16.66
C TRP A 112 4.39 -18.16 -15.57
N THR A 113 4.82 -17.92 -14.32
CA THR A 113 3.93 -17.52 -13.22
C THR A 113 3.29 -16.16 -13.53
N PHE A 114 4.06 -15.22 -14.09
CA PHE A 114 3.56 -13.92 -14.52
C PHE A 114 2.68 -14.00 -15.76
N LYS A 115 3.03 -14.78 -16.78
CA LYS A 115 2.16 -14.97 -17.95
C LYS A 115 0.77 -15.48 -17.54
N ARG A 116 0.73 -16.45 -16.62
CA ARG A 116 -0.53 -16.95 -16.04
C ARG A 116 -1.27 -15.85 -15.27
N LEU A 117 -0.57 -15.09 -14.42
CA LEU A 117 -1.16 -13.96 -13.70
C LEU A 117 -1.79 -12.94 -14.67
N TYR A 118 -1.08 -12.55 -15.72
CA TYR A 118 -1.55 -11.56 -16.69
C TYR A 118 -2.81 -11.99 -17.41
N GLN A 119 -2.84 -13.24 -17.88
CA GLN A 119 -4.03 -13.80 -18.54
C GLN A 119 -5.22 -13.82 -17.57
N ASN A 120 -5.02 -14.39 -16.39
CA ASN A 120 -6.06 -14.51 -15.38
C ASN A 120 -6.57 -13.14 -14.92
N ALA A 121 -5.66 -12.17 -14.73
CA ALA A 121 -6.02 -10.82 -14.30
C ALA A 121 -6.85 -10.10 -15.36
N ASP A 122 -6.51 -10.18 -16.65
CA ASP A 122 -7.30 -9.53 -17.71
C ASP A 122 -8.75 -10.04 -17.73
N GLU A 123 -8.95 -11.35 -17.57
CA GLU A 123 -10.27 -11.99 -17.46
C GLU A 123 -11.01 -11.56 -16.18
N GLN A 124 -10.31 -11.55 -15.04
CA GLN A 124 -10.87 -11.19 -13.73
C GLN A 124 -11.20 -9.70 -13.61
N PHE A 125 -10.49 -8.82 -14.31
CA PHE A 125 -10.89 -7.43 -14.44
C PHE A 125 -12.14 -7.31 -15.29
N ALA A 126 -12.18 -7.99 -16.44
CA ALA A 126 -13.29 -7.90 -17.38
C ALA A 126 -14.62 -8.39 -16.77
N ASN A 127 -14.59 -9.41 -15.92
CA ASN A 127 -15.76 -9.91 -15.20
C ASN A 127 -16.00 -9.23 -13.83
N GLY A 128 -15.11 -8.31 -13.44
CA GLY A 128 -15.23 -7.49 -12.23
C GLY A 128 -14.85 -8.18 -10.92
N THR A 129 -14.25 -9.38 -10.93
CA THR A 129 -13.86 -10.11 -9.72
C THR A 129 -12.62 -9.55 -9.04
N ILE A 130 -11.78 -8.77 -9.74
CA ILE A 130 -10.67 -8.01 -9.14
C ILE A 130 -10.77 -6.52 -9.45
N LYS A 131 -10.06 -5.71 -8.66
CA LYS A 131 -9.97 -4.25 -8.80
C LYS A 131 -8.54 -3.74 -9.00
N GLY A 132 -7.54 -4.57 -8.76
CA GLY A 132 -6.15 -4.13 -8.85
C GLY A 132 -5.11 -5.23 -8.69
N PHE A 133 -3.84 -4.82 -8.79
CA PHE A 133 -2.69 -5.62 -8.37
C PHE A 133 -2.15 -5.10 -7.04
N GLY A 134 -1.84 -5.98 -6.10
CA GLY A 134 -1.27 -5.58 -4.82
C GLY A 134 -1.03 -6.74 -3.86
N GLU A 135 -0.12 -6.64 -2.90
CA GLU A 135 0.94 -5.64 -2.78
C GLU A 135 2.22 -6.08 -3.51
N LEU A 136 2.72 -5.26 -4.43
CA LEU A 136 3.93 -5.55 -5.21
C LEU A 136 5.15 -4.96 -4.50
N HIS A 137 6.02 -5.84 -3.98
CA HIS A 137 7.19 -5.43 -3.20
C HIS A 137 8.44 -5.28 -4.07
N THR A 138 8.69 -4.08 -4.58
CA THR A 138 9.84 -3.82 -5.47
C THR A 138 11.12 -3.51 -4.69
N ASP A 139 11.02 -2.83 -3.55
CA ASP A 139 12.17 -2.64 -2.66
C ASP A 139 11.77 -2.65 -1.18
N ASN A 140 12.28 -3.62 -0.46
CA ASN A 140 12.15 -3.74 0.99
C ASN A 140 13.49 -4.13 1.64
N HIS A 141 14.62 -3.67 1.09
CA HIS A 141 15.96 -4.01 1.63
C HIS A 141 16.21 -3.62 3.09
N SER A 142 15.52 -2.61 3.62
CA SER A 142 15.60 -2.16 5.02
C SER A 142 14.30 -2.39 5.79
N SER A 143 13.17 -2.59 5.11
CA SER A 143 11.85 -2.78 5.75
C SER A 143 11.39 -4.24 5.81
N GLY A 144 10.68 -4.62 6.87
CA GLY A 144 10.11 -5.96 7.02
C GLY A 144 11.12 -7.11 7.27
N PRO A 145 10.64 -8.37 7.30
CA PRO A 145 11.44 -9.55 7.65
C PRO A 145 12.59 -9.83 6.67
N GLN A 146 13.77 -10.20 7.20
CA GLN A 146 15.00 -10.39 6.41
C GLN A 146 14.86 -11.40 5.26
N ASN A 147 14.12 -12.48 5.46
CA ASN A 147 13.96 -13.56 4.48
C ASN A 147 13.10 -13.18 3.25
N ILE A 148 12.43 -12.02 3.28
CA ILE A 148 11.62 -11.52 2.15
C ILE A 148 12.20 -10.24 1.55
N ARG A 149 13.38 -9.80 1.98
CA ARG A 149 14.00 -8.58 1.48
C ARG A 149 14.51 -8.75 0.06
N ARG A 150 14.24 -7.76 -0.78
CA ARG A 150 14.69 -7.66 -2.16
C ARG A 150 14.77 -6.19 -2.59
N THR A 151 15.46 -5.99 -3.70
CA THR A 151 15.47 -4.72 -4.45
C THR A 151 15.48 -5.05 -5.93
N ILE A 152 14.51 -4.48 -6.65
CA ILE A 152 14.44 -4.45 -8.11
C ILE A 152 14.02 -3.04 -8.53
N ARG A 153 14.33 -2.66 -9.77
CA ARG A 153 13.80 -1.42 -10.36
C ARG A 153 12.27 -1.51 -10.39
N THR A 154 11.55 -0.48 -9.94
CA THR A 154 10.09 -0.49 -9.91
C THR A 154 9.49 -0.44 -11.32
N ASP A 155 10.02 0.43 -12.18
CA ASP A 155 9.66 0.42 -13.59
C ASP A 155 10.51 -0.63 -14.35
N ASN A 156 9.94 -1.83 -14.45
CA ASN A 156 10.51 -2.98 -15.15
C ASN A 156 9.43 -3.66 -16.02
N PRO A 157 9.80 -4.54 -16.98
CA PRO A 157 8.85 -5.16 -17.91
C PRO A 157 7.65 -5.82 -17.22
N ALA A 158 7.89 -6.62 -16.18
CA ALA A 158 6.83 -7.33 -15.47
C ALA A 158 5.81 -6.39 -14.81
N ILE A 159 6.29 -5.30 -14.17
CA ILE A 159 5.43 -4.29 -13.56
C ILE A 159 4.70 -3.47 -14.64
N ARG A 160 5.38 -3.06 -15.72
CA ARG A 160 4.74 -2.36 -16.84
C ARG A 160 3.61 -3.18 -17.46
N ARG A 161 3.76 -4.51 -17.52
CA ARG A 161 2.69 -5.39 -18.02
C ARG A 161 1.47 -5.39 -17.09
N MET A 162 1.66 -5.41 -15.77
CA MET A 162 0.56 -5.26 -14.80
C MET A 162 -0.12 -3.90 -14.94
N TYR A 163 0.66 -2.82 -15.06
CA TYR A 163 0.14 -1.48 -15.32
C TYR A 163 -0.66 -1.41 -16.63
N SER A 164 -0.19 -2.03 -17.70
CA SER A 164 -0.91 -2.08 -18.97
C SER A 164 -2.30 -2.73 -18.83
N ILE A 165 -2.41 -3.80 -18.04
CA ILE A 165 -3.68 -4.50 -17.80
C ILE A 165 -4.59 -3.63 -16.91
N ALA A 166 -4.08 -3.14 -15.77
CA ALA A 166 -4.86 -2.28 -14.89
C ALA A 166 -5.35 -1.01 -15.63
N ASN A 167 -4.52 -0.43 -16.50
CA ASN A 167 -4.85 0.79 -17.24
C ASN A 167 -5.96 0.56 -18.27
N LYS A 168 -5.99 -0.63 -18.90
CA LYS A 168 -7.07 -1.05 -19.78
C LYS A 168 -8.42 -1.10 -19.04
N HIS A 169 -8.41 -1.42 -17.75
CA HIS A 169 -9.61 -1.66 -16.95
C HIS A 169 -9.91 -0.59 -15.89
N ASN A 170 -9.16 0.52 -15.86
CA ASN A 170 -9.22 1.56 -14.83
C ASN A 170 -9.00 1.02 -13.41
N GLY A 171 -8.15 0.00 -13.27
CA GLY A 171 -7.77 -0.62 -12.01
C GLY A 171 -6.61 0.08 -11.31
N PHE A 172 -6.28 -0.38 -10.10
CA PHE A 172 -5.15 0.13 -9.33
C PHE A 172 -3.94 -0.82 -9.34
N ILE A 173 -2.77 -0.28 -9.00
CA ILE A 173 -1.55 -1.00 -8.67
C ILE A 173 -1.04 -0.48 -7.33
N GLN A 174 -0.84 -1.36 -6.36
CA GLN A 174 -0.32 -1.03 -5.03
C GLN A 174 1.12 -1.53 -4.86
N ILE A 175 2.03 -0.62 -4.49
CA ILE A 175 3.48 -0.85 -4.52
C ILE A 175 4.09 -0.59 -3.15
N HIS A 176 4.76 -1.61 -2.61
CA HIS A 176 5.70 -1.47 -1.49
C HIS A 176 7.10 -1.24 -2.03
N SER A 177 7.65 -0.06 -1.74
CA SER A 177 9.02 0.25 -2.07
C SER A 177 9.62 1.23 -1.07
N GLN A 178 10.91 1.08 -0.81
CA GLN A 178 11.67 2.18 -0.23
C GLN A 178 11.75 3.35 -1.17
N GLN A 179 11.75 4.53 -0.55
CA GLN A 179 11.81 5.77 -1.29
C GLN A 179 13.24 6.17 -1.61
N ASP A 180 13.49 6.45 -2.89
CA ASP A 180 14.68 7.13 -3.39
C ASP A 180 14.36 7.93 -4.69
N GLU A 181 15.37 8.61 -5.24
CA GLU A 181 15.23 9.39 -6.48
C GLU A 181 14.87 8.50 -7.69
N THR A 182 15.36 7.26 -7.68
CA THR A 182 15.13 6.27 -8.72
C THR A 182 13.67 5.83 -8.75
N PHE A 183 13.12 5.48 -7.60
CA PHE A 183 11.72 5.15 -7.40
C PHE A 183 10.83 6.32 -7.82
N THR A 184 11.18 7.54 -7.42
CA THR A 184 10.45 8.76 -7.80
C THR A 184 10.34 8.88 -9.32
N ALA A 185 11.46 8.74 -10.03
CA ALA A 185 11.48 8.81 -11.49
C ALA A 185 10.65 7.69 -12.14
N ASP A 186 10.72 6.48 -11.58
CA ASP A 186 9.94 5.32 -12.05
C ASP A 186 8.44 5.53 -11.90
N ILE A 187 7.97 5.93 -10.72
CA ILE A 187 6.55 6.16 -10.48
C ILE A 187 6.03 7.30 -11.37
N LEU A 188 6.77 8.40 -11.51
CA LEU A 188 6.35 9.50 -12.39
C LEU A 188 6.22 9.09 -13.87
N ARG A 189 7.07 8.16 -14.32
CA ARG A 189 7.03 7.59 -15.67
C ARG A 189 5.88 6.60 -15.82
N LEU A 190 5.76 5.61 -14.93
CA LEU A 190 4.66 4.65 -14.93
C LEU A 190 3.30 5.34 -14.88
N SER A 191 3.11 6.29 -13.97
CA SER A 191 1.84 7.02 -13.86
C SER A 191 1.56 7.94 -15.06
N ALA A 192 2.58 8.36 -15.81
CA ALA A 192 2.40 9.09 -17.07
C ALA A 192 2.01 8.18 -18.24
N ASP A 193 2.68 7.04 -18.36
CA ASP A 193 2.46 6.06 -19.43
C ASP A 193 1.12 5.33 -19.28
N PHE A 194 0.63 5.21 -18.04
CA PHE A 194 -0.58 4.48 -17.67
C PHE A 194 -1.56 5.37 -16.88
N PRO A 195 -2.12 6.42 -17.49
CA PRO A 195 -2.87 7.47 -16.80
C PRO A 195 -4.25 7.04 -16.25
N ASN A 196 -4.82 5.94 -16.74
CA ASN A 196 -6.10 5.41 -16.27
C ASN A 196 -5.92 4.50 -15.04
N SER A 197 -4.69 4.08 -14.74
CA SER A 197 -4.39 3.33 -13.54
C SER A 197 -4.12 4.25 -12.36
N ILE A 198 -4.64 3.86 -11.19
CA ILE A 198 -4.26 4.49 -9.92
C ILE A 198 -3.05 3.75 -9.34
N THR A 199 -1.96 4.48 -9.11
CA THR A 199 -0.81 4.00 -8.33
C THR A 199 -1.04 4.29 -6.86
N VAL A 200 -1.08 3.26 -6.03
CA VAL A 200 -1.19 3.34 -4.57
C VAL A 200 0.20 3.08 -3.96
N LEU A 201 0.73 4.06 -3.25
CA LEU A 201 2.08 4.01 -2.64
C LEU A 201 2.03 3.50 -1.21
N SER A 202 2.55 2.28 -1.00
CA SER A 202 2.31 1.57 0.24
C SER A 202 2.91 2.22 1.47
N HIS A 203 2.15 2.30 2.56
CA HIS A 203 2.55 2.82 3.87
C HIS A 203 3.19 4.22 3.82
N CYS A 204 2.81 5.03 2.82
CA CYS A 204 3.47 6.28 2.43
C CYS A 204 4.98 6.20 2.17
N LEU A 205 5.46 5.01 1.79
CA LEU A 205 6.82 4.59 1.46
C LEU A 205 7.81 4.64 2.63
N PRO A 206 8.48 3.51 2.97
CA PRO A 206 9.57 3.55 3.91
C PRO A 206 10.66 4.57 3.52
N ALA A 207 11.10 5.33 4.51
CA ALA A 207 12.09 6.42 4.44
C ALA A 207 11.67 7.70 3.66
N ALA A 208 10.45 7.78 3.11
CA ALA A 208 10.01 8.98 2.42
C ALA A 208 9.90 10.19 3.35
N GLN A 209 10.26 11.36 2.82
CA GLN A 209 9.99 12.64 3.45
C GLN A 209 8.71 13.26 2.87
N PRO A 210 7.99 14.13 3.61
CA PRO A 210 6.80 14.80 3.09
C PRO A 210 7.02 15.54 1.76
N ARG A 211 8.24 16.04 1.53
CA ARG A 211 8.61 16.73 0.28
C ARG A 211 8.64 15.78 -0.93
N ASP A 212 9.05 14.54 -0.73
CA ASP A 212 9.10 13.53 -1.79
C ASP A 212 7.69 13.18 -2.26
N LEU A 213 6.79 12.96 -1.30
CA LEU A 213 5.37 12.69 -1.58
C LEU A 213 4.69 13.90 -2.22
N ALA A 214 4.94 15.11 -1.71
CA ALA A 214 4.41 16.34 -2.30
C ALA A 214 4.86 16.52 -3.77
N ASN A 215 6.11 16.18 -4.08
CA ASN A 215 6.61 16.19 -5.45
C ASN A 215 5.81 15.24 -6.36
N LEU A 216 5.61 13.98 -5.94
CA LEU A 216 4.82 13.00 -6.69
C LEU A 216 3.38 13.48 -6.95
N PHE A 217 2.67 13.90 -5.90
CA PHE A 217 1.26 14.31 -5.99
C PHE A 217 1.06 15.61 -6.79
N SER A 218 2.05 16.51 -6.78
CA SER A 218 1.98 17.74 -7.57
C SER A 218 2.09 17.48 -9.09
N GLN A 219 2.74 16.38 -9.48
CA GLN A 219 3.04 16.10 -10.88
C GLN A 219 2.01 15.16 -11.54
N ARG A 220 1.35 14.29 -10.77
CA ARG A 220 0.41 13.29 -11.31
C ARG A 220 -0.80 13.15 -10.38
N LYS A 221 -1.99 13.09 -10.98
CA LYS A 221 -3.27 12.98 -10.25
C LYS A 221 -3.66 11.54 -9.92
N ASN A 222 -3.06 10.57 -10.60
CA ASN A 222 -3.32 9.14 -10.44
C ASN A 222 -2.30 8.46 -9.51
N ILE A 223 -1.59 9.23 -8.69
CA ILE A 223 -0.78 8.71 -7.60
C ILE A 223 -1.50 9.05 -6.30
N VAL A 224 -1.75 8.04 -5.50
CA VAL A 224 -2.28 8.19 -4.15
C VAL A 224 -1.37 7.48 -3.16
N CYS A 225 -1.53 7.83 -1.91
CA CYS A 225 -0.80 7.21 -0.81
C CYS A 225 -1.83 6.67 0.16
N GLU A 226 -1.63 5.43 0.59
CA GLU A 226 -2.30 4.94 1.78
C GLU A 226 -1.34 4.99 2.97
N MET A 227 -1.91 5.29 4.13
CA MET A 227 -1.17 5.44 5.37
C MET A 227 -1.63 4.35 6.33
N SER A 228 -0.72 3.45 6.68
CA SER A 228 -0.93 2.46 7.73
C SER A 228 0.28 2.43 8.67
N ALA A 229 0.06 1.94 9.89
CA ALA A 229 0.95 2.19 11.03
C ALA A 229 2.36 1.55 10.91
N THR A 230 2.59 0.66 9.93
CA THR A 230 3.83 -0.11 9.81
C THR A 230 4.29 -0.19 8.36
N GLY A 231 5.01 0.84 7.89
CA GLY A 231 5.83 0.77 6.66
C GLY A 231 7.29 0.39 6.91
N SER A 232 7.66 0.16 8.17
CA SER A 232 9.02 -0.13 8.66
C SER A 232 9.29 -1.63 8.78
#